data_AF-A0A6C0D802-F1
#
_entry.id   AF-A0A6C0D802-F1
#
_cell.length_a   1.000
_cell.length_b   1.000
_cell.length_c   1.000
_cell.angle_alpha   90.00
_cell.angle_beta   90.00
_cell.angle_gamma   90.00
#
_symmetry.space_group_name_H-M   'P 1'
#
loop_
_entity.id
_entity.type
_entity.pdbx_description
1 polymer ?
#
loop_
_entity_poly.entity_id
_entity_poly.type
_entity_poly.pdbx_seq_one_letter_code
_entity_poly.pdbx_strand_id
1 'polypeptide(L)' 'MSESMFHMLPFLYGLVFGTILVFFFKEQKLVLIDYPKPFDKKTYIDKNNMKYMYITKEVDCDKNESKLKSYPVQ' A
#
# COMPACT_ATOMS: atom_id res chain seq x y z
N MET A 1 -18.93 -11.93 -52.38
CA MET A 1 -18.76 -10.88 -51.35
C MET A 1 -20.05 -10.86 -50.55
N SER A 2 -20.09 -11.56 -49.41
CA SER A 2 -21.20 -11.52 -48.45
C SER A 2 -20.71 -12.24 -47.20
N GLU A 3 -20.02 -11.51 -46.33
CA GLU A 3 -20.54 -11.04 -45.04
C GLU A 3 -20.25 -12.06 -43.96
N SER A 4 -19.18 -11.79 -43.20
CA SER A 4 -18.79 -12.51 -42.00
C SER A 4 -19.99 -12.60 -41.07
N MET A 5 -20.58 -13.79 -40.99
CA MET A 5 -21.75 -14.08 -40.18
C MET A 5 -21.34 -13.95 -38.70
N PHE A 6 -21.43 -12.75 -38.16
CA PHE A 6 -21.13 -12.48 -36.76
C PHE A 6 -22.19 -13.19 -35.90
N HIS A 7 -21.78 -14.28 -35.24
CA HIS A 7 -22.69 -15.03 -34.39
C HIS A 7 -22.80 -14.28 -33.05
N MET A 8 -23.90 -13.55 -32.87
CA MET A 8 -24.18 -12.76 -31.67
C MET A 8 -24.18 -13.59 -30.38
N LEU A 9 -24.61 -14.86 -30.46
CA LEU A 9 -24.69 -15.77 -29.32
C LEU A 9 -23.31 -16.08 -28.68
N PRO A 10 -22.31 -16.64 -29.40
CA PRO A 10 -21.00 -16.88 -28.83
C PRO A 10 -20.29 -15.60 -28.38
N PHE A 11 -20.57 -14.47 -29.03
CA PHE A 11 -20.05 -13.17 -28.60
C PHE A 11 -20.60 -12.75 -27.23
N LEU A 12 -21.92 -12.85 -27.02
CA LEU A 12 -22.52 -12.56 -25.71
C LEU A 12 -21.99 -13.48 -24.62
N TYR A 13 -21.89 -14.79 -24.90
CA TYR A 13 -21.32 -15.75 -23.95
C TYR A 13 -19.87 -15.41 -23.60
N GLY A 14 -19.03 -15.09 -24.60
CA GLY A 14 -17.66 -14.67 -24.37
C GLY A 14 -17.56 -13.41 -23.51
N LEU A 15 -18.44 -12.44 -23.72
CA LEU A 15 -18.46 -11.19 -22.95
C LEU A 15 -18.88 -11.42 -21.50
N VAL A 16 -19.88 -12.27 -21.27
CA VAL A 16 -20.33 -12.65 -19.93
C VAL A 16 -19.22 -13.43 -19.19
N PHE A 17 -18.63 -14.44 -19.83
CA PHE A 17 -17.56 -15.22 -19.20
C PHE A 17 -16.31 -14.38 -18.94
N GLY A 18 -15.91 -13.53 -19.89
CA GLY A 18 -14.76 -12.65 -19.74
C GLY A 18 -14.93 -11.65 -18.59
N THR A 19 -16.11 -11.06 -18.44
CA THR A 19 -16.37 -10.14 -17.33
C THR A 19 -16.35 -10.86 -15.98
N ILE A 20 -16.96 -12.04 -15.87
CA ILE A 20 -16.93 -12.84 -14.64
C ILE A 20 -15.49 -13.18 -14.24
N LEU A 21 -14.67 -13.64 -15.20
CA LEU A 21 -13.27 -13.97 -14.95
C LEU A 21 -12.48 -12.76 -14.46
N VAL A 22 -12.64 -11.60 -15.08
CA VAL A 22 -11.96 -10.37 -14.64
C VAL A 22 -12.38 -9.99 -13.22
N PHE A 23 -13.65 -10.12 -12.86
CA PHE A 23 -14.10 -9.80 -11.49
C PHE A 23 -13.54 -10.77 -10.45
N PHE A 24 -13.47 -12.07 -10.74
CA PHE A 24 -12.97 -13.07 -9.81
C PHE A 24 -11.44 -13.09 -9.69
N PHE A 25 -10.73 -12.90 -10.81
CA PHE A 25 -9.26 -12.93 -10.85
C PHE A 25 -8.61 -11.56 -10.72
N LYS A 26 -9.40 -10.49 -10.48
CA LYS A 26 -8.85 -9.16 -10.21
C LYS A 26 -7.91 -9.25 -9.02
N GLU A 27 -6.65 -8.85 -9.23
CA GLU A 27 -5.63 -8.84 -8.20
C GLU A 27 -6.13 -8.13 -6.94
N GLN A 28 -5.84 -8.73 -5.79
CA GLN A 28 -6.12 -8.13 -4.50
C GLN A 28 -5.35 -6.81 -4.40
N LYS A 29 -6.05 -5.74 -3.99
CA LYS A 29 -5.43 -4.42 -3.82
C LYS A 29 -4.18 -4.57 -2.95
N LEU A 30 -3.04 -4.15 -3.49
CA LEU A 30 -1.77 -4.20 -2.80
C LEU A 30 -1.82 -3.21 -1.63
N VAL A 31 -2.04 -3.72 -0.42
CA VAL A 31 -2.07 -2.92 0.80
C VAL A 31 -0.61 -2.62 1.16
N LEU A 32 -0.11 -1.46 0.70
CA LEU A 32 1.18 -0.94 1.13
C LEU A 32 1.02 -0.37 2.54
N ILE A 33 1.56 -1.11 3.53
CA ILE A 33 1.63 -0.64 4.91
C ILE A 33 2.84 0.31 4.99
N ASP A 34 2.58 1.61 4.91
CA ASP A 34 3.60 2.63 5.15
C ASP A 34 3.84 2.74 6.66
N TYR A 35 5.06 2.46 7.10
CA TYR A 35 5.43 2.58 8.51
C TYR A 35 5.64 4.06 8.85
N PRO A 36 5.11 4.52 10.00
CA PRO A 36 5.24 5.90 10.41
C PRO A 36 6.72 6.26 10.60
N LYS A 37 7.16 7.26 9.84
CA LYS A 37 8.51 7.83 9.97
C LYS A 37 8.48 8.93 11.02
N PRO A 38 9.61 9.17 11.73
CA PRO A 38 9.68 10.19 12.78
C PRO A 38 9.35 11.61 12.29
N PHE A 39 9.57 11.90 11.00
CA PHE A 39 9.22 13.17 10.37
C PHE A 39 7.77 13.30 9.92
N ASP A 40 7.04 12.17 9.88
CA ASP A 40 5.66 12.14 9.43
C ASP A 40 4.74 12.55 10.59
N LYS A 41 3.97 13.64 10.42
CA LYS A 41 2.92 14.05 11.38
C LYS A 41 1.67 13.15 11.32
N LYS A 42 1.82 11.91 10.83
CA LYS A 42 0.72 10.98 10.63
C LYS A 42 0.46 10.21 11.92
N THR A 43 -0.80 10.16 12.33
CA THR A 43 -1.25 9.31 13.45
C THR A 43 -1.36 7.87 12.96
N TYR A 44 -0.51 6.99 13.47
CA TYR A 44 -0.59 5.55 13.20
C TYR A 44 -1.68 4.94 14.07
N ILE A 45 -2.59 4.17 13.47
CA ILE A 45 -3.62 3.43 14.19
C ILE A 45 -3.30 1.94 14.07
N ASP A 46 -3.02 1.31 15.20
CA ASP A 46 -2.77 -0.13 15.25
C ASP A 46 -4.07 -0.94 15.14
N LYS A 47 -3.95 -2.25 14.88
CA LYS A 47 -5.07 -3.21 14.79
C LYS A 47 -5.97 -3.23 16.03
N ASN A 48 -5.45 -2.79 17.17
CA ASN A 48 -6.19 -2.65 18.43
C ASN A 48 -6.87 -1.27 18.61
N ASN A 49 -7.00 -0.46 17.54
CA ASN A 49 -7.51 0.92 17.56
C ASN A 49 -6.70 1.90 18.43
N MET A 50 -5.47 1.54 18.78
CA MET A 50 -4.57 2.41 19.54
C MET A 50 -3.89 3.41 18.60
N LYS A 51 -3.95 4.70 18.95
CA LYS A 51 -3.40 5.80 18.16
C LYS A 51 -2.02 6.19 18.68
N TYR A 52 -1.00 6.11 17.83
CA TYR A 52 0.37 6.49 18.11
C TYR A 52 0.78 7.68 17.24
N MET A 53 1.47 8.65 17.85
CA MET A 53 2.02 9.81 17.15
C MET A 53 3.48 9.96 17.55
N TYR A 54 4.37 10.09 16.57
CA TYR A 54 5.78 10.35 16.83
C TYR A 54 5.95 11.83 17.14
N ILE A 55 6.56 12.14 18.28
CA ILE A 55 6.97 13.50 18.65
C ILE A 55 8.50 13.53 18.48
N THR A 56 8.97 14.00 17.34
CA THR A 56 10.38 14.34 17.15
C THR A 56 10.69 15.67 17.78
N LYS A 57 11.75 15.70 18.59
CA LYS A 57 12.40 16.93 19.02
C LYS A 57 13.74 17.01 18.33
N GLU A 58 14.00 18.12 17.67
CA GLU A 58 15.33 18.44 17.19
C GLU A 58 16.24 18.65 18.41
N VAL A 59 17.36 17.92 18.45
CA VAL A 59 18.33 18.00 19.53
C VAL A 59 19.62 18.55 18.96
N ASP A 60 20.16 19.56 19.63
CA ASP A 60 21.49 20.10 19.35
C ASP A 60 22.52 19.07 19.81
N CYS A 61 23.20 18.43 18.85
CA CYS A 61 24.17 17.37 19.10
C CYS A 61 25.40 17.90 19.85
N ASP A 62 25.82 19.14 19.57
CA ASP A 62 27.03 19.74 20.15
C ASP A 62 26.84 20.01 21.65
N LYS A 63 25.60 20.25 22.08
CA LYS A 63 25.26 20.49 23.50
C LYS A 63 24.93 19.23 24.30
N ASN A 64 24.81 18.07 23.65
CA ASN A 64 24.34 16.82 24.26
C ASN A 64 25.29 15.63 23.99
N GLU A 65 26.57 15.88 23.73
CA GLU A 65 27.58 14.83 23.49
C GLU A 65 27.58 13.73 24.56
N SER A 66 27.31 14.08 25.82
CA SER A 66 27.24 13.13 26.94
C SER A 66 26.09 12.10 26.86
N LYS A 67 25.07 12.35 26.02
CA LYS A 67 23.94 11.44 25.77
C LYS A 67 24.09 10.65 24.46
N LEU A 68 25.12 10.94 23.66
CA LEU A 68 25.40 10.21 22.43
C LEU A 68 26.06 8.88 22.78
N LYS A 69 25.33 7.78 22.62
CA LYS A 69 25.92 6.44 22.75
C LYS A 69 26.76 6.15 21.51
N SER A 70 28.04 5.82 21.71
CA SER A 70 28.90 5.32 20.64
C SER A 70 28.35 4.01 20.10
N TYR A 71 27.96 3.99 18.83
CA TYR A 71 27.52 2.78 18.15
C TYR A 71 28.76 1.93 17.80
N PRO A 72 28.81 0.64 18.15
CA PRO A 72 29.95 -0.19 17.78
C PRO A 72 29.95 -0.35 16.26
N VAL A 73 30.98 0.19 15.61
CA VAL A 73 31.34 -0.16 14.23
C VAL A 73 31.91 -1.58 14.28
N GLN A 74 31.20 -2.52 13.65
CA GLN A 74 31.64 -3.91 13.48
C GLN A 74 32.71 -4.01 12.39
#